data_AF-A0A6G1P7L3-F1
#
_entry.id   AF-A0A6G1P7L3-F1
#
_cell.length_a   1.000
_cell.length_b   1.000
_cell.length_c   1.000
_cell.angle_alpha   90.00
_cell.angle_beta   90.00
_cell.angle_gamma   90.00
#
_symmetry.space_group_name_H-M   'P 1'
#
loop_
_entity.id
_entity.type
_entity.pdbx_description
1 polymer ?
#
loop_
_entity_poly.entity_id
_entity_poly.type
_entity_poly.pdbx_seq_one_letter_code
_entity_poly.pdbx_strand_id
1 'polypeptide(L)'
;METGGTVSWVKYGPFLSLVVVLLALWLRTPQNEVLDDRLDTVLSSLLRAEQRAGMNSVARPKVAIGFGGCVDLIVDGVSLLKKIGLPPTDQPLHHDYLENAEQLAQSFAYFFAPGAAAERFMLNNTLFGELVESSRDLPGNRWSIGGNAPVMAGRMATEGCDVLLGGSFSTDFTEVLSQHITVAGNTVEEPDIHLVLEYPSGADWGSYTSRRANRYIIHSDEHNPYLASMEEFAKKLKEFKPDLLVVGGLQMMDNFPFQTGEREALLSRLADLLLSSSPQIGVHFEMASFVEESIMEDLLHYVIPHADSLGMNEQELPNLLSLLKGSNIKVLSDPNPRVATVLDQMREVYRIMNQRYKDASAESDSVSSKAERKPLTRLHVHTLAFQAMIVTRGSQWKNTMSATAKASLTANRHVCGSNDIDPSKARLIMDDSFSVSRREGSQRIPLQETRPVSCWEEEDYEICVAPVLVCTEVYQTAGGGDNISAAGLVLQI
;
A
#
# COMPACT_ATOMS: atom_id res chain seq x y z
N MET A 1 -77.59 -53.48 1.14
CA MET A 1 -77.20 -52.16 1.70
C MET A 1 -75.78 -52.27 2.17
N GLU A 2 -74.99 -51.30 1.74
CA GLU A 2 -73.53 -51.26 1.70
C GLU A 2 -72.89 -51.33 3.09
N THR A 3 -71.75 -52.01 3.17
CA THR A 3 -70.79 -51.86 4.27
C THR A 3 -69.49 -51.34 3.68
N GLY A 4 -69.32 -50.02 3.72
CA GLY A 4 -68.09 -49.33 3.32
C GLY A 4 -67.11 -49.27 4.50
N GLY A 5 -65.96 -49.94 4.35
CA GLY A 5 -64.79 -49.75 5.21
C GLY A 5 -63.70 -49.07 4.40
N THR A 6 -63.52 -47.76 4.59
CA THR A 6 -62.45 -46.96 3.96
C THR A 6 -61.16 -47.06 4.77
N VAL A 7 -60.09 -47.55 4.13
CA VAL A 7 -58.73 -47.57 4.67
C VAL A 7 -58.10 -46.18 4.51
N SER A 8 -57.73 -45.56 5.63
CA SER A 8 -57.02 -44.28 5.68
C SER A 8 -55.56 -44.45 5.25
N TRP A 9 -55.21 -43.95 4.06
CA TRP A 9 -53.82 -43.75 3.66
C TRP A 9 -53.28 -42.52 4.38
N VAL A 10 -52.47 -42.74 5.42
CA VAL A 10 -51.75 -41.69 6.13
C VAL A 10 -50.76 -41.01 5.18
N LYS A 11 -50.82 -39.68 5.12
CA LYS A 11 -49.96 -38.80 4.31
C LYS A 11 -48.53 -38.78 4.88
N TYR A 12 -47.66 -39.70 4.46
CA TYR A 12 -46.24 -39.73 4.86
C TYR A 12 -45.34 -38.72 4.12
N GLY A 13 -45.88 -37.95 3.18
CA GLY A 13 -45.13 -36.95 2.40
C GLY A 13 -44.32 -35.95 3.22
N PRO A 14 -44.89 -35.32 4.28
CA PRO A 14 -44.15 -34.34 5.09
C PRO A 14 -43.02 -34.97 5.90
N PHE A 15 -43.22 -36.20 6.38
CA PHE A 15 -42.21 -36.93 7.15
C PHE A 15 -41.04 -37.34 6.25
N LEU A 16 -41.32 -37.82 5.05
CA LEU A 16 -40.29 -38.16 4.07
C LEU A 16 -39.48 -36.93 3.66
N SER A 17 -40.13 -35.78 3.44
CA SER A 17 -39.44 -34.51 3.16
C SER A 17 -38.55 -34.05 4.31
N LEU A 18 -39.02 -34.16 5.56
CA LEU A 18 -38.22 -33.83 6.75
C LEU A 18 -36.99 -34.74 6.86
N VAL A 19 -37.15 -36.04 6.63
CA VAL A 19 -36.06 -37.02 6.64
C VAL A 19 -35.05 -36.71 5.54
N VAL A 20 -35.49 -36.33 4.33
CA VAL A 20 -34.60 -35.92 3.23
C VAL A 20 -33.83 -34.64 3.57
N VAL A 21 -34.46 -33.66 4.22
CA VAL A 21 -33.78 -32.43 4.67
C VAL A 21 -32.75 -32.73 5.76
N LEU A 22 -33.09 -33.59 6.73
CA LEU A 22 -32.16 -33.99 7.79
C LEU A 22 -30.99 -34.82 7.25
N LEU A 23 -31.24 -35.73 6.29
CA LEU A 23 -30.20 -36.46 5.57
C LEU A 23 -29.33 -35.52 4.74
N ALA A 24 -29.92 -34.52 4.09
CA ALA A 24 -29.17 -33.52 3.34
C ALA A 24 -28.31 -32.65 4.26
N LEU A 25 -28.78 -32.29 5.45
CA LEU A 25 -27.99 -31.58 6.46
C LEU A 25 -26.89 -32.46 7.08
N TRP A 26 -27.14 -33.76 7.24
CA TRP A 26 -26.18 -34.73 7.78
C TRP A 26 -25.10 -35.16 6.76
N LEU A 27 -25.46 -35.23 5.48
CA LEU A 27 -24.55 -35.55 4.37
C LEU A 27 -23.86 -34.31 3.77
N ARG A 28 -24.28 -33.10 4.15
CA ARG A 28 -23.58 -31.87 3.77
C ARG A 28 -22.28 -31.84 4.54
N THR A 29 -21.18 -32.14 3.84
CA THR A 29 -19.83 -31.81 4.32
C THR A 29 -19.85 -30.35 4.81
N PRO A 30 -19.29 -30.05 5.98
CA PRO A 30 -19.26 -28.69 6.49
C PRO A 30 -18.73 -27.79 5.39
N GLN A 31 -19.51 -26.78 4.99
CA GLN A 31 -19.11 -25.85 3.94
C GLN A 31 -17.77 -25.15 4.29
N ASN A 32 -17.45 -25.11 5.59
CA ASN A 32 -16.18 -24.66 6.14
C ASN A 32 -15.02 -25.59 5.76
N GLU A 33 -15.14 -26.92 5.86
CA GLU A 33 -14.04 -27.85 5.52
C GLU A 33 -13.59 -27.70 4.06
N VAL A 34 -14.53 -27.54 3.12
CA VAL A 34 -14.20 -27.36 1.69
C VAL A 34 -13.57 -25.98 1.41
N LEU A 35 -14.01 -24.94 2.12
CA LEU A 35 -13.43 -23.60 2.02
C LEU A 35 -12.02 -23.56 2.61
N ASP A 36 -11.80 -24.30 3.69
CA ASP A 36 -10.50 -24.44 4.37
C ASP A 36 -9.51 -25.22 3.46
N ASP A 37 -9.92 -26.35 2.87
CA ASP A 37 -9.09 -27.12 1.91
C ASP A 37 -8.66 -26.28 0.70
N ARG A 38 -9.57 -25.46 0.17
CA ARG A 38 -9.28 -24.53 -0.93
C ARG A 38 -8.26 -23.47 -0.51
N LEU A 39 -8.44 -22.86 0.67
CA LEU A 39 -7.54 -21.83 1.19
C LEU A 39 -6.14 -22.39 1.42
N ASP A 40 -6.03 -23.60 1.97
CA ASP A 40 -4.77 -24.32 2.17
C ASP A 40 -4.06 -24.62 0.85
N THR A 41 -4.81 -25.02 -0.17
CA THR A 41 -4.26 -25.28 -1.51
C THR A 41 -3.72 -23.99 -2.15
N VAL A 42 -4.44 -22.88 -2.02
CA VAL A 42 -3.99 -21.57 -2.50
C VAL A 42 -2.74 -21.12 -1.73
N LEU A 43 -2.75 -21.19 -0.39
CA LEU A 43 -1.62 -20.80 0.45
C LEU A 43 -0.37 -21.61 0.12
N SER A 44 -0.46 -22.93 0.10
CA SER A 44 0.67 -23.81 -0.21
C SER A 44 1.24 -23.57 -1.62
N SER A 45 0.38 -23.24 -2.58
CA SER A 45 0.78 -22.88 -3.95
C SER A 45 1.44 -21.50 -4.03
N LEU A 46 0.96 -20.51 -3.27
CA LEU A 46 1.60 -19.19 -3.16
C LEU A 46 2.98 -19.29 -2.51
N LEU A 47 3.10 -20.03 -1.40
CA LEU A 47 4.39 -20.27 -0.74
C LEU A 47 5.38 -20.97 -1.68
N ARG A 48 4.92 -21.94 -2.47
CA ARG A 48 5.76 -22.58 -3.50
C ARG A 48 6.18 -21.60 -4.60
N ALA A 49 5.30 -20.68 -5.00
CA ALA A 49 5.62 -19.64 -5.98
C ALA A 49 6.66 -18.64 -5.46
N GLU A 50 6.51 -18.19 -4.21
CA GLU A 50 7.50 -17.37 -3.49
C GLU A 50 8.87 -18.06 -3.47
N GLN A 51 8.93 -19.33 -3.08
CA GLN A 51 10.18 -20.09 -2.93
C GLN A 51 10.92 -20.40 -4.26
N ARG A 52 10.30 -20.19 -5.42
CA ARG A 52 10.98 -20.41 -6.73
C ARG A 52 12.10 -19.42 -6.99
N ALA A 53 12.04 -18.25 -6.37
CA ALA A 53 13.10 -17.26 -6.41
C ALA A 53 13.54 -16.98 -4.98
N GLY A 54 14.83 -17.12 -4.70
CA GLY A 54 15.40 -16.89 -3.38
C GLY A 54 16.44 -15.79 -3.43
N MET A 55 16.64 -15.14 -2.29
CA MET A 55 17.76 -14.24 -2.09
C MET A 55 19.05 -15.05 -1.95
N ASN A 56 20.12 -14.60 -2.61
CA ASN A 56 21.43 -15.21 -2.44
C ASN A 56 21.97 -14.85 -1.04
N SER A 57 22.10 -15.85 -0.16
CA SER A 57 22.58 -15.64 1.21
C SER A 57 24.03 -15.19 1.33
N VAL A 58 24.81 -15.26 0.23
CA VAL A 58 26.24 -14.87 0.19
C VAL A 58 26.44 -13.43 -0.29
N ALA A 59 25.58 -12.93 -1.17
CA ALA A 59 25.66 -11.58 -1.72
C ALA A 59 24.35 -10.84 -1.42
N ARG A 60 24.36 -10.03 -0.37
CA ARG A 60 23.22 -9.19 0.04
C ARG A 60 23.09 -8.01 -0.94
N PRO A 61 21.97 -7.88 -1.66
CA PRO A 61 21.71 -6.70 -2.46
C PRO A 61 21.74 -5.44 -1.60
N LYS A 62 22.28 -4.36 -2.18
CA LYS A 62 22.39 -3.06 -1.53
C LYS A 62 21.26 -2.16 -1.99
N VAL A 63 20.40 -1.74 -1.08
CA VAL A 63 19.32 -0.82 -1.41
C VAL A 63 19.52 0.51 -0.71
N ALA A 64 19.55 1.60 -1.48
CA ALA A 64 19.50 2.94 -0.93
C ALA A 64 18.05 3.41 -0.95
N ILE A 65 17.54 3.89 0.18
CA ILE A 65 16.15 4.29 0.33
C ILE A 65 16.02 5.58 1.12
N GLY A 66 15.21 6.52 0.62
CA GLY A 66 14.82 7.76 1.31
C GLY A 66 13.44 8.19 0.81
N PHE A 67 12.79 9.20 1.37
CA PHE A 67 13.22 10.03 2.48
C PHE A 67 12.18 10.03 3.59
N GLY A 68 12.59 10.60 4.71
CA GLY A 68 11.73 10.85 5.84
C GLY A 68 11.58 9.63 6.73
N GLY A 69 11.23 9.89 7.97
CA GLY A 69 11.03 8.87 8.97
C GLY A 69 10.45 9.49 10.21
N CYS A 70 9.58 8.74 10.85
CA CYS A 70 8.84 9.20 12.00
C CYS A 70 8.66 8.05 12.99
N VAL A 71 8.12 8.40 14.14
CA VAL A 71 7.63 7.43 15.10
C VAL A 71 6.11 7.44 15.06
N ASP A 72 5.52 6.30 14.75
CA ASP A 72 4.07 6.12 14.78
C ASP A 72 3.62 5.87 16.22
N LEU A 73 2.75 6.74 16.73
CA LEU A 73 1.96 6.51 17.94
C LEU A 73 0.57 6.05 17.51
N ILE A 74 0.31 4.76 17.66
CA ILE A 74 -0.93 4.13 17.19
C ILE A 74 -1.90 3.97 18.36
N VAL A 75 -3.14 4.42 18.17
CA VAL A 75 -4.21 4.39 19.17
C VAL A 75 -5.57 4.09 18.55
N ASP A 76 -6.54 3.68 19.38
CA ASP A 76 -7.95 3.66 18.96
C ASP A 76 -8.46 5.09 18.77
N GLY A 77 -8.75 5.45 17.52
CA GLY A 77 -9.10 6.80 17.13
C GLY A 77 -10.34 7.32 17.85
N VAL A 78 -11.39 6.49 17.93
CA VAL A 78 -12.66 6.89 18.58
C VAL A 78 -12.46 7.14 20.08
N SER A 79 -11.66 6.30 20.75
CA SER A 79 -11.33 6.46 22.16
C SER A 79 -10.52 7.72 22.42
N LEU A 80 -9.57 8.05 21.54
CA LEU A 80 -8.83 9.31 21.63
C LEU A 80 -9.76 10.52 21.50
N LEU A 81 -10.58 10.57 20.45
CA LEU A 81 -11.49 11.70 20.24
C LEU A 81 -12.47 11.88 21.41
N LYS A 82 -12.96 10.78 22.00
CA LYS A 82 -13.77 10.83 23.23
C LYS A 82 -12.98 11.34 24.44
N LYS A 83 -11.73 10.90 24.61
CA LYS A 83 -10.88 11.29 25.75
C LYS A 83 -10.58 12.78 25.77
N ILE A 84 -10.29 13.37 24.62
CA ILE A 84 -10.05 14.82 24.50
C ILE A 84 -11.35 15.64 24.50
N GLY A 85 -12.51 14.97 24.58
CA GLY A 85 -13.82 15.63 24.58
C GLY A 85 -14.23 16.21 23.23
N LEU A 86 -13.70 15.70 22.11
CA LEU A 86 -14.06 16.16 20.76
C LEU A 86 -15.40 15.53 20.34
N PRO A 87 -16.50 16.32 20.22
CA PRO A 87 -17.77 15.77 19.80
C PRO A 87 -17.75 15.41 18.30
N PRO A 88 -18.53 14.40 17.89
CA PRO A 88 -18.83 14.18 16.47
C PRO A 88 -19.46 15.44 15.85
N THR A 89 -19.19 15.68 14.57
CA THR A 89 -19.84 16.72 13.78
C THR A 89 -21.04 16.16 13.01
N ASP A 90 -21.99 17.02 12.61
CA ASP A 90 -23.02 16.67 11.62
C ASP A 90 -22.63 17.10 10.18
N GLN A 91 -21.47 17.76 10.03
CA GLN A 91 -20.97 18.29 8.76
C GLN A 91 -19.60 17.67 8.41
N PRO A 92 -19.55 16.44 7.88
CA PRO A 92 -18.29 15.83 7.47
C PRO A 92 -17.73 16.61 6.29
N LEU A 93 -16.50 17.10 6.42
CA LEU A 93 -15.85 17.96 5.42
C LEU A 93 -14.38 17.60 5.31
N HIS A 94 -13.91 17.44 4.07
CA HIS A 94 -12.49 17.31 3.79
C HIS A 94 -11.80 18.66 3.94
N HIS A 95 -10.73 18.67 4.73
CA HIS A 95 -9.77 19.77 4.82
C HIS A 95 -8.40 19.32 4.29
N ASP A 96 -7.69 20.24 3.66
CA ASP A 96 -6.32 20.05 3.14
C ASP A 96 -5.32 19.91 4.30
N TYR A 97 -5.47 20.75 5.32
CA TYR A 97 -4.73 20.71 6.58
C TYR A 97 -5.65 21.05 7.76
N LEU A 98 -5.16 20.85 9.00
CA LEU A 98 -5.96 21.01 10.23
C LEU A 98 -5.44 22.18 11.07
N GLU A 99 -6.24 23.22 11.24
CA GLU A 99 -5.95 24.40 12.07
C GLU A 99 -6.51 24.27 13.49
N ASN A 100 -7.59 23.51 13.67
CA ASN A 100 -8.33 23.47 14.92
C ASN A 100 -9.14 22.18 15.10
N ALA A 101 -9.70 22.02 16.30
CA ALA A 101 -10.47 20.86 16.71
C ALA A 101 -11.74 20.63 15.86
N GLU A 102 -12.41 21.70 15.41
CA GLU A 102 -13.60 21.59 14.55
C GLU A 102 -13.23 20.95 13.21
N GLN A 103 -12.17 21.43 12.56
CA GLN A 103 -11.69 20.86 11.30
C GLN A 103 -11.23 19.41 11.48
N LEU A 104 -10.58 19.06 12.59
CA LEU A 104 -10.24 17.68 12.92
C LEU A 104 -11.50 16.81 12.99
N ALA A 105 -12.55 17.24 13.68
CA ALA A 105 -13.79 16.48 13.78
C ALA A 105 -14.45 16.28 12.40
N GLN A 106 -14.50 17.34 11.60
CA GLN A 106 -15.06 17.32 10.25
C GLN A 106 -14.28 16.40 9.30
N SER A 107 -12.95 16.50 9.32
CA SER A 107 -12.07 15.71 8.48
C SER A 107 -12.08 14.24 8.89
N PHE A 108 -11.98 13.94 10.18
CA PHE A 108 -12.07 12.55 10.66
C PHE A 108 -13.43 11.92 10.27
N ALA A 109 -14.55 12.61 10.49
CA ALA A 109 -15.88 12.10 10.10
C ALA A 109 -15.98 11.78 8.59
N TYR A 110 -15.38 12.63 7.74
CA TYR A 110 -15.38 12.47 6.29
C TYR A 110 -14.73 11.15 5.84
N PHE A 111 -13.61 10.75 6.44
CA PHE A 111 -12.90 9.51 6.09
C PHE A 111 -13.37 8.29 6.91
N PHE A 112 -13.82 8.50 8.15
CA PHE A 112 -14.22 7.44 9.08
C PHE A 112 -15.40 6.62 8.56
N ALA A 113 -16.48 7.29 8.09
CA ALA A 113 -17.69 6.61 7.62
C ALA A 113 -17.44 5.69 6.41
N PRO A 114 -16.77 6.12 5.32
CA PRO A 114 -16.41 5.21 4.23
C PRO A 114 -15.31 4.21 4.63
N GLY A 115 -14.61 4.43 5.74
CA GLY A 115 -13.44 3.66 6.16
C GLY A 115 -12.25 3.90 5.22
N ALA A 116 -12.02 5.15 4.83
CA ALA A 116 -10.96 5.53 3.92
C ALA A 116 -9.67 5.90 4.66
N ALA A 117 -8.53 5.61 4.03
CA ALA A 117 -7.22 6.01 4.52
C ALA A 117 -7.05 7.51 4.31
N ALA A 118 -6.49 8.22 5.28
CA ALA A 118 -6.08 9.61 5.11
C ALA A 118 -4.92 9.95 6.04
N GLU A 119 -4.20 11.01 5.67
CA GLU A 119 -3.06 11.57 6.40
C GLU A 119 -3.11 13.09 6.27
N ARG A 120 -3.08 13.83 7.38
CA ARG A 120 -3.26 15.29 7.38
C ARG A 120 -2.24 15.98 8.26
N PHE A 121 -1.71 17.09 7.73
CA PHE A 121 -0.87 18.01 8.47
C PHE A 121 -1.71 18.86 9.44
N MET A 122 -1.23 19.00 10.67
CA MET A 122 -1.81 19.86 11.70
C MET A 122 -0.93 21.07 11.95
N LEU A 123 -1.45 22.25 11.59
CA LEU A 123 -0.79 23.55 11.81
C LEU A 123 -0.73 23.94 13.29
N ASN A 124 -1.66 23.45 14.09
CA ASN A 124 -1.76 23.80 15.50
C ASN A 124 -0.94 22.85 16.36
N ASN A 125 0.34 23.17 16.54
CA ASN A 125 1.27 22.36 17.32
C ASN A 125 0.84 22.18 18.79
N THR A 126 0.05 23.13 19.34
CA THR A 126 -0.47 23.01 20.71
C THR A 126 -1.52 21.90 20.78
N LEU A 127 -2.51 21.93 19.88
CA LEU A 127 -3.52 20.88 19.78
C LEU A 127 -2.88 19.53 19.44
N PHE A 128 -1.87 19.52 18.57
CA PHE A 128 -1.14 18.30 18.24
C PHE A 128 -0.44 17.70 19.47
N GLY A 129 0.26 18.53 20.26
CA GLY A 129 0.87 18.10 21.52
C GLY A 129 -0.16 17.54 22.52
N GLU A 130 -1.32 18.18 22.66
CA GLU A 130 -2.41 17.69 23.50
C GLU A 130 -2.93 16.31 23.05
N LEU A 131 -3.04 16.08 21.74
CA LEU A 131 -3.43 14.79 21.16
C LEU A 131 -2.38 13.70 21.44
N VAL A 132 -1.09 14.02 21.27
CA VAL A 132 0.01 13.09 21.54
C VAL A 132 0.06 12.70 23.02
N GLU A 133 0.00 13.69 23.93
CA GLU A 133 -0.01 13.42 25.37
C GLU A 133 -1.23 12.60 25.79
N SER A 134 -2.42 12.94 25.28
CA SER A 134 -3.63 12.17 25.54
C SER A 134 -3.54 10.72 25.05
N SER A 135 -2.82 10.51 23.95
CA SER A 135 -2.59 9.20 23.31
C SER A 135 -1.62 8.34 24.10
N ARG A 136 -0.56 8.92 24.68
CA ARG A 136 0.39 8.23 25.57
C ARG A 136 -0.31 7.61 26.79
N ASP A 137 -1.33 8.29 27.28
CA ASP A 137 -2.12 7.87 28.42
C ASP A 137 -3.29 6.92 28.05
N LEU A 138 -3.48 6.55 26.78
CA LEU A 138 -4.53 5.61 26.38
C LEU A 138 -4.08 4.16 26.58
N PRO A 139 -4.88 3.31 27.24
CA PRO A 139 -4.61 1.88 27.31
C PRO A 139 -4.50 1.26 25.91
N GLY A 140 -3.47 0.45 25.69
CA GLY A 140 -3.27 -0.23 24.40
C GLY A 140 -2.63 0.63 23.31
N ASN A 141 -2.16 1.84 23.63
CA ASN A 141 -1.29 2.57 22.70
C ASN A 141 -0.03 1.76 22.40
N ARG A 142 0.49 1.93 21.19
CA ARG A 142 1.71 1.27 20.73
C ARG A 142 2.55 2.23 19.93
N TRP A 143 3.85 1.99 20.00
CA TRP A 143 4.86 2.76 19.29
C TRP A 143 5.49 1.87 18.23
N SER A 144 5.65 2.39 17.02
CA SER A 144 6.36 1.70 15.94
C SER A 144 7.19 2.65 15.09
N ILE A 145 8.14 2.08 14.37
CA ILE A 145 8.85 2.77 13.30
C ILE A 145 7.83 3.13 12.21
N GLY A 146 7.75 4.42 11.89
CA GLY A 146 6.86 4.97 10.88
C GLY A 146 7.59 5.59 9.68
N GLY A 147 6.81 5.96 8.67
CA GLY A 147 7.28 6.54 7.41
C GLY A 147 7.64 5.47 6.36
N ASN A 148 7.38 5.76 5.09
CA ASN A 148 7.55 4.78 4.01
C ASN A 148 8.99 4.25 3.97
N ALA A 149 9.98 5.14 3.99
CA ALA A 149 11.37 4.77 3.85
C ALA A 149 11.88 3.86 4.99
N PRO A 150 11.69 4.17 6.28
CA PRO A 150 12.07 3.28 7.38
C PRO A 150 11.34 1.94 7.37
N VAL A 151 10.04 1.94 7.06
CA VAL A 151 9.24 0.70 7.01
C VAL A 151 9.73 -0.21 5.89
N MET A 152 9.93 0.33 4.68
CA MET A 152 10.52 -0.41 3.57
C MET A 152 11.95 -0.86 3.88
N ALA A 153 12.78 -0.02 4.52
CA ALA A 153 14.15 -0.38 4.93
C ALA A 153 14.17 -1.55 5.90
N GLY A 154 13.31 -1.52 6.93
CA GLY A 154 13.12 -2.60 7.89
C GLY A 154 12.73 -3.91 7.19
N ARG A 155 11.79 -3.82 6.23
CA ARG A 155 11.39 -4.98 5.43
C ARG A 155 12.55 -5.52 4.60
N MET A 156 13.22 -4.68 3.82
CA MET A 156 14.34 -5.11 2.98
C MET A 156 15.48 -5.73 3.78
N ALA A 157 15.81 -5.17 4.96
CA ALA A 157 16.82 -5.73 5.84
C ALA A 157 16.43 -7.13 6.34
N THR A 158 15.17 -7.33 6.72
CA THR A 158 14.60 -8.62 7.13
C THR A 158 14.67 -9.65 6.00
N GLU A 159 14.47 -9.20 4.76
CA GLU A 159 14.47 -10.03 3.56
C GLU A 159 15.88 -10.30 3.00
N GLY A 160 16.93 -9.75 3.64
CA GLY A 160 18.33 -10.07 3.33
C GLY A 160 19.12 -8.99 2.59
N CYS A 161 18.62 -7.76 2.50
CA CYS A 161 19.37 -6.63 1.93
C CYS A 161 20.27 -5.94 2.96
N ASP A 162 21.34 -5.30 2.48
CA ASP A 162 22.00 -4.21 3.23
C ASP A 162 21.40 -2.89 2.75
N VAL A 163 21.07 -1.99 3.67
CA VAL A 163 20.25 -0.81 3.39
C VAL A 163 20.95 0.47 3.82
N LEU A 164 20.95 1.47 2.95
CA LEU A 164 21.27 2.86 3.29
C LEU A 164 19.96 3.63 3.41
N LEU A 165 19.60 4.09 4.62
CA LEU A 165 18.34 4.77 4.90
C LEU A 165 18.54 6.28 5.07
N GLY A 166 17.94 7.07 4.17
CA GLY A 166 17.90 8.52 4.23
C GLY A 166 16.78 9.03 5.13
N GLY A 167 17.11 9.50 6.33
CA GLY A 167 16.15 10.03 7.30
C GLY A 167 16.84 10.65 8.50
N SER A 168 16.13 11.54 9.20
CA SER A 168 16.60 12.14 10.44
C SER A 168 15.94 11.42 11.62
N PHE A 169 16.74 10.90 12.55
CA PHE A 169 16.24 10.02 13.60
C PHE A 169 16.90 10.33 14.95
N SER A 170 16.21 9.99 16.04
CA SER A 170 16.82 9.98 17.37
C SER A 170 17.77 8.80 17.56
N THR A 171 18.64 8.90 18.56
CA THR A 171 19.56 7.80 18.92
C THR A 171 18.79 6.53 19.21
N ASP A 172 17.74 6.63 20.02
CA ASP A 172 16.91 5.50 20.45
C ASP A 172 16.23 4.83 19.25
N PHE A 173 15.81 5.62 18.26
CA PHE A 173 15.27 5.09 17.01
C PHE A 173 16.33 4.31 16.22
N THR A 174 17.55 4.83 16.13
CA THR A 174 18.62 4.13 15.39
C THR A 174 19.05 2.84 16.06
N GLU A 175 18.95 2.74 17.39
CA GLU A 175 19.31 1.53 18.15
C GLU A 175 18.36 0.35 17.93
N VAL A 176 17.08 0.62 17.61
CA VAL A 176 16.10 -0.43 17.32
C VAL A 176 16.11 -0.92 15.87
N LEU A 177 16.83 -0.23 14.98
CA LEU A 177 16.96 -0.64 13.58
C LEU A 177 17.85 -1.89 13.47
N SER A 178 17.62 -2.68 12.42
CA SER A 178 18.48 -3.81 12.08
C SER A 178 19.93 -3.34 11.85
N GLN A 179 20.91 -4.15 12.29
CA GLN A 179 22.34 -3.92 12.03
C GLN A 179 22.68 -3.82 10.52
N HIS A 180 21.77 -4.27 9.64
CA HIS A 180 21.91 -4.17 8.19
C HIS A 180 21.42 -2.82 7.63
N ILE A 181 20.96 -1.90 8.47
CA ILE A 181 20.51 -0.57 8.09
C ILE A 181 21.54 0.46 8.54
N THR A 182 22.13 1.16 7.58
CA THR A 182 22.99 2.32 7.83
C THR A 182 22.19 3.59 7.60
N VAL A 183 22.02 4.40 8.63
CA VAL A 183 21.30 5.67 8.55
C VAL A 183 22.19 6.77 7.95
N ALA A 184 21.61 7.56 7.06
CA ALA A 184 22.21 8.72 6.39
C ALA A 184 21.32 9.94 6.57
N GLY A 185 21.59 10.74 7.59
CA GLY A 185 20.82 11.94 7.92
C GLY A 185 21.24 12.48 9.28
N ASN A 186 20.46 13.43 9.79
CA ASN A 186 20.76 14.12 11.04
C ASN A 186 20.31 13.30 12.24
N THR A 187 21.04 13.41 13.35
CA THR A 187 20.53 12.97 14.65
C THR A 187 19.68 14.07 15.25
N VAL A 188 18.43 13.76 15.60
CA VAL A 188 17.48 14.69 16.22
C VAL A 188 17.19 14.27 17.66
N GLU A 189 16.91 15.22 18.55
CA GLU A 189 16.55 14.88 19.94
C GLU A 189 15.14 14.28 20.00
N GLU A 190 14.17 14.95 19.39
CA GLU A 190 12.79 14.50 19.27
C GLU A 190 12.51 14.12 17.81
N PRO A 191 12.08 12.87 17.53
CA PRO A 191 11.68 12.49 16.19
C PRO A 191 10.31 13.10 15.85
N ASP A 192 10.04 13.29 14.56
CA ASP A 192 8.70 13.60 14.07
C ASP A 192 7.74 12.47 14.51
N ILE A 193 6.61 12.83 15.11
CA ILE A 193 5.60 11.88 15.62
C ILE A 193 4.41 11.87 14.67
N HIS A 194 3.98 10.68 14.27
CA HIS A 194 2.75 10.48 13.50
C HIS A 194 1.71 9.83 14.40
N LEU A 195 0.58 10.51 14.59
CA LEU A 195 -0.51 9.99 15.38
C LEU A 195 -1.45 9.19 14.48
N VAL A 196 -1.46 7.87 14.64
CA VAL A 196 -2.21 6.94 13.81
C VAL A 196 -3.49 6.51 14.54
N LEU A 197 -4.62 7.09 14.14
CA LEU A 197 -5.94 6.82 14.70
C LEU A 197 -6.55 5.63 13.96
N GLU A 198 -6.35 4.42 14.47
CA GLU A 198 -6.96 3.20 13.92
C GLU A 198 -8.39 3.03 14.43
N TYR A 199 -9.24 2.41 13.60
CA TYR A 199 -10.60 2.04 13.95
C TYR A 199 -11.02 0.74 13.25
N PRO A 200 -11.72 -0.16 13.94
CA PRO A 200 -12.19 -1.41 13.35
C PRO A 200 -13.42 -1.21 12.46
N SER A 201 -13.73 -2.23 11.66
CA SER A 201 -15.00 -2.30 10.92
C SER A 201 -16.18 -2.30 11.90
N GLY A 202 -17.20 -1.50 11.62
CA GLY A 202 -18.38 -1.36 12.48
C GLY A 202 -18.16 -0.47 13.71
N ALA A 203 -17.02 0.22 13.83
CA ALA A 203 -16.83 1.22 14.88
C ALA A 203 -17.83 2.37 14.73
N ASP A 204 -18.34 2.88 15.86
CA ASP A 204 -19.30 3.98 15.90
C ASP A 204 -18.70 5.25 16.51
N TRP A 205 -18.93 6.38 15.84
CA TRP A 205 -18.64 7.72 16.36
C TRP A 205 -19.76 8.69 16.00
N GLY A 206 -20.62 9.00 16.96
CA GLY A 206 -21.83 9.79 16.73
C GLY A 206 -22.84 9.04 15.87
N SER A 207 -23.23 9.64 14.74
CA SER A 207 -24.13 9.05 13.75
C SER A 207 -23.41 8.25 12.66
N TYR A 208 -22.07 8.21 12.70
CA TYR A 208 -21.24 7.52 11.71
C TYR A 208 -20.84 6.14 12.19
N THR A 209 -20.91 5.17 11.29
CA THR A 209 -20.38 3.81 11.47
C THR A 209 -19.36 3.53 10.37
N SER A 210 -18.18 3.04 10.75
CA SER A 210 -17.12 2.73 9.77
C SER A 210 -17.43 1.46 8.99
N ARG A 211 -17.33 1.53 7.65
CA ARG A 211 -17.61 0.39 6.75
C ARG A 211 -16.50 -0.67 6.69
N ARG A 212 -15.26 -0.31 7.07
CA ARG A 212 -14.10 -1.22 7.09
C ARG A 212 -13.08 -0.74 8.11
N ALA A 213 -12.24 -1.65 8.59
CA ALA A 213 -11.11 -1.28 9.42
C ALA A 213 -10.11 -0.43 8.61
N ASN A 214 -9.70 0.71 9.17
CA ASN A 214 -8.70 1.58 8.55
C ASN A 214 -8.08 2.55 9.58
N ARG A 215 -7.29 3.51 9.09
CA ARG A 215 -6.56 4.50 9.90
C ARG A 215 -6.63 5.91 9.33
N TYR A 216 -6.69 6.89 10.22
CA TYR A 216 -6.56 8.32 9.94
C TYR A 216 -5.28 8.83 10.63
N ILE A 217 -4.35 9.43 9.87
CA ILE A 217 -3.05 9.86 10.39
C ILE A 217 -3.04 11.38 10.53
N ILE A 218 -2.52 11.86 11.67
CA ILE A 218 -2.29 13.28 11.94
C ILE A 218 -0.80 13.44 12.24
N HIS A 219 -0.17 14.44 11.65
CA HIS A 219 1.22 14.77 11.92
C HIS A 219 1.44 16.28 11.94
N SER A 220 2.52 16.72 12.57
CA SER A 220 2.92 18.12 12.66
C SER A 220 4.44 18.20 12.43
N ASP A 221 4.87 17.57 11.33
CA ASP A 221 6.29 17.32 11.04
C ASP A 221 7.04 18.60 10.71
N GLU A 222 8.27 18.69 11.20
CA GLU A 222 9.20 19.78 10.90
C GLU A 222 10.31 19.35 9.93
N HIS A 223 10.67 18.06 9.89
CA HIS A 223 11.86 17.59 9.17
C HIS A 223 11.53 16.88 7.87
N ASN A 224 10.51 16.01 7.88
CA ASN A 224 10.16 15.17 6.74
C ASN A 224 9.76 15.94 5.47
N PRO A 225 8.92 17.01 5.54
CA PRO A 225 8.53 17.79 4.35
C PRO A 225 9.73 18.44 3.64
N TYR A 226 10.78 18.79 4.39
CA TYR A 226 11.97 19.44 3.86
C TYR A 226 13.05 18.48 3.34
N LEU A 227 12.80 17.15 3.37
CA LEU A 227 13.77 16.13 3.00
C LEU A 227 15.14 16.34 3.69
N ALA A 228 15.11 16.66 4.99
CA ALA A 228 16.27 17.19 5.73
C ALA A 228 17.53 16.30 5.68
N SER A 229 17.36 15.00 5.42
CA SER A 229 18.44 14.01 5.30
C SER A 229 19.08 13.92 3.90
N MET A 230 18.54 14.60 2.90
CA MET A 230 18.93 14.45 1.49
C MET A 230 20.41 14.73 1.22
N GLU A 231 21.00 15.73 1.89
CA GLU A 231 22.41 16.06 1.67
C GLU A 231 23.36 14.96 2.19
N GLU A 232 23.14 14.48 3.41
CA GLU A 232 23.95 13.41 4.01
C GLU A 232 23.72 12.06 3.30
N PHE A 233 22.48 11.79 2.89
CA PHE A 233 22.16 10.66 2.03
C PHE A 233 22.94 10.70 0.71
N ALA A 234 22.95 11.84 0.02
CA ALA A 234 23.68 12.01 -1.24
C ALA A 234 25.20 11.80 -1.08
N LYS A 235 25.79 12.20 0.06
CA LYS A 235 27.20 11.95 0.37
C LYS A 235 27.48 10.45 0.51
N LYS A 236 26.72 9.75 1.35
CA LYS A 236 26.92 8.31 1.61
C LYS A 236 26.54 7.42 0.42
N LEU A 237 25.59 7.85 -0.41
CA LEU A 237 25.14 7.12 -1.60
C LEU A 237 26.30 6.76 -2.54
N LYS A 238 27.25 7.68 -2.73
CA LYS A 238 28.42 7.51 -3.60
C LYS A 238 29.32 6.34 -3.17
N GLU A 239 29.50 6.17 -1.87
CA GLU A 239 30.32 5.11 -1.30
C GLU A 239 29.57 3.78 -1.24
N PHE A 240 28.26 3.85 -0.96
CA PHE A 240 27.41 2.68 -0.77
C PHE A 240 27.27 1.83 -2.04
N LYS A 241 27.19 2.48 -3.22
CA LYS A 241 27.02 1.86 -4.55
C LYS A 241 25.83 0.88 -4.56
N PRO A 242 24.60 1.40 -4.49
CA PRO A 242 23.41 0.57 -4.41
C PRO A 242 23.13 -0.18 -5.73
N ASP A 243 22.46 -1.31 -5.61
CA ASP A 243 21.85 -2.05 -6.72
C ASP A 243 20.45 -1.49 -7.07
N LEU A 244 19.80 -0.83 -6.11
CA LEU A 244 18.49 -0.20 -6.25
C LEU A 244 18.42 1.10 -5.45
N LEU A 245 17.84 2.15 -6.04
CA LEU A 245 17.44 3.37 -5.35
C LEU A 245 15.92 3.40 -5.17
N VAL A 246 15.46 3.68 -3.96
CA VAL A 246 14.05 3.81 -3.62
C VAL A 246 13.78 5.22 -3.09
N VAL A 247 12.76 5.86 -3.64
CA VAL A 247 12.22 7.15 -3.18
C VAL A 247 10.81 6.92 -2.64
N GLY A 248 10.53 7.45 -1.46
CA GLY A 248 9.24 7.45 -0.79
C GLY A 248 9.17 8.61 0.22
N GLY A 249 8.07 8.73 0.95
CA GLY A 249 7.89 9.77 1.97
C GLY A 249 7.58 11.17 1.43
N LEU A 250 7.42 11.34 0.11
CA LEU A 250 7.15 12.65 -0.50
C LEU A 250 5.73 13.16 -0.21
N GLN A 251 4.80 12.29 0.25
CA GLN A 251 3.47 12.72 0.69
C GLN A 251 3.51 13.63 1.92
N MET A 252 4.63 13.68 2.64
CA MET A 252 4.85 14.65 3.71
C MET A 252 4.86 16.10 3.21
N MET A 253 5.00 16.30 1.90
CA MET A 253 4.95 17.60 1.24
C MET A 253 3.52 17.97 0.77
N ASP A 254 2.57 17.04 0.83
CA ASP A 254 1.17 17.24 0.39
C ASP A 254 0.45 18.19 1.36
N ASN A 255 -0.09 19.29 0.85
CA ASN A 255 -0.75 20.34 1.63
C ASN A 255 0.13 20.98 2.73
N PHE A 256 1.45 20.75 2.70
CA PHE A 256 2.38 21.39 3.62
C PHE A 256 2.58 22.87 3.23
N PRO A 257 2.55 23.80 4.20
CA PRO A 257 2.55 25.24 3.93
C PRO A 257 3.95 25.79 3.56
N PHE A 258 4.52 25.32 2.46
CA PHE A 258 5.78 25.83 1.92
C PHE A 258 5.69 27.32 1.57
N GLN A 259 6.80 28.05 1.75
CA GLN A 259 6.93 29.35 1.11
C GLN A 259 7.08 29.18 -0.40
N THR A 260 6.65 30.18 -1.17
CA THR A 260 6.75 30.17 -2.63
C THR A 260 8.19 29.87 -3.09
N GLY A 261 8.38 28.87 -3.95
CA GLY A 261 9.70 28.45 -4.44
C GLY A 261 10.38 27.33 -3.64
N GLU A 262 10.00 27.10 -2.38
CA GLU A 262 10.72 26.14 -1.51
C GLU A 262 10.50 24.70 -1.96
N ARG A 263 9.25 24.32 -2.23
CA ARG A 263 8.89 22.96 -2.67
C ARG A 263 9.57 22.60 -3.99
N GLU A 264 9.52 23.53 -4.96
CA GLU A 264 10.15 23.33 -6.27
C GLU A 264 11.67 23.23 -6.14
N ALA A 265 12.31 24.04 -5.30
CA ALA A 265 13.76 23.98 -5.07
C ALA A 265 14.19 22.65 -4.43
N LEU A 266 13.40 22.12 -3.49
CA LEU A 266 13.66 20.81 -2.88
C LEU A 266 13.52 19.68 -3.89
N LEU A 267 12.44 19.66 -4.67
CA LEU A 267 12.19 18.63 -5.68
C LEU A 267 13.20 18.72 -6.84
N SER A 268 13.67 19.91 -7.20
CA SER A 268 14.76 20.07 -8.17
C SER A 268 16.06 19.44 -7.67
N ARG A 269 16.41 19.61 -6.38
CA ARG A 269 17.59 18.96 -5.79
C ARG A 269 17.43 17.45 -5.73
N LEU A 270 16.23 16.95 -5.48
CA LEU A 270 15.92 15.52 -5.53
C LEU A 270 16.10 14.98 -6.96
N ALA A 271 15.63 15.71 -7.98
CA ALA A 271 15.85 15.36 -9.37
C ALA A 271 17.35 15.27 -9.69
N ASP A 272 18.16 16.23 -9.24
CA ASP A 272 19.62 16.22 -9.41
C ASP A 272 20.27 14.99 -8.74
N LEU A 273 19.80 14.62 -7.54
CA LEU A 273 20.26 13.42 -6.86
C LEU A 273 19.94 12.15 -7.66
N LEU A 274 18.70 12.02 -8.16
CA LEU A 274 18.27 10.88 -8.97
C LEU A 274 19.10 10.79 -10.27
N LEU A 275 19.36 11.93 -10.91
CA LEU A 275 20.22 12.04 -12.10
C LEU A 275 21.69 11.74 -11.83
N SER A 276 22.17 11.97 -10.62
CA SER A 276 23.56 11.66 -10.24
C SER A 276 23.82 10.16 -10.05
N SER A 277 22.76 9.36 -9.98
CA SER A 277 22.85 7.90 -9.91
C SER A 277 23.23 7.30 -11.27
N SER A 278 23.82 6.09 -11.27
CA SER A 278 24.18 5.42 -12.52
C SER A 278 22.91 5.10 -13.34
N PRO A 279 22.93 5.32 -14.67
CA PRO A 279 21.77 5.02 -15.53
C PRO A 279 21.26 3.57 -15.41
N GLN A 280 22.15 2.66 -15.02
CA GLN A 280 21.95 1.22 -14.89
C GLN A 280 21.31 0.82 -13.55
N ILE A 281 21.26 1.72 -12.56
CA ILE A 281 20.62 1.46 -11.27
C ILE A 281 19.12 1.68 -11.42
N GLY A 282 18.30 0.72 -10.98
CA GLY A 282 16.85 0.88 -10.92
C GLY A 282 16.44 1.96 -9.93
N VAL A 283 15.40 2.72 -10.28
CA VAL A 283 14.82 3.77 -9.41
C VAL A 283 13.35 3.47 -9.22
N HIS A 284 12.99 3.10 -8.00
CA HIS A 284 11.62 2.87 -7.59
C HIS A 284 11.08 4.08 -6.84
N PHE A 285 9.91 4.59 -7.24
CA PHE A 285 9.15 5.56 -6.49
C PHE A 285 7.91 4.89 -5.88
N GLU A 286 7.88 4.79 -4.55
CA GLU A 286 6.70 4.36 -3.80
C GLU A 286 5.78 5.57 -3.61
N MET A 287 4.65 5.55 -4.28
CA MET A 287 3.61 6.57 -4.11
C MET A 287 2.80 6.30 -2.85
N ALA A 288 2.30 7.37 -2.25
CA ALA A 288 1.43 7.34 -1.09
C ALA A 288 0.26 8.31 -1.30
N SER A 289 -0.44 8.67 -0.23
CA SER A 289 -1.64 9.51 -0.31
C SER A 289 -1.33 10.94 -0.73
N PHE A 290 -1.50 11.26 -2.02
CA PHE A 290 -1.50 12.62 -2.54
C PHE A 290 -2.92 13.07 -2.86
N VAL A 291 -3.35 14.19 -2.28
CA VAL A 291 -4.67 14.78 -2.58
C VAL A 291 -4.58 16.20 -3.14
N GLU A 292 -3.41 16.83 -3.09
CA GLU A 292 -3.13 18.13 -3.71
C GLU A 292 -2.73 17.96 -5.19
N GLU A 293 -3.34 18.74 -6.09
CA GLU A 293 -3.03 18.70 -7.52
C GLU A 293 -1.62 19.20 -7.83
N SER A 294 -1.20 20.29 -7.17
CA SER A 294 0.06 20.97 -7.46
C SER A 294 1.29 20.11 -7.13
N ILE A 295 1.30 19.37 -6.02
CA ILE A 295 2.42 18.46 -5.70
C ILE A 295 2.49 17.32 -6.72
N MET A 296 1.36 16.79 -7.17
CA MET A 296 1.38 15.72 -8.15
C MET A 296 1.90 16.20 -9.51
N GLU A 297 1.60 17.44 -9.90
CA GLU A 297 2.24 18.08 -11.05
C GLU A 297 3.76 18.20 -10.86
N ASP A 298 4.21 18.63 -9.68
CA ASP A 298 5.63 18.70 -9.34
C ASP A 298 6.30 17.30 -9.40
N LEU A 299 5.66 16.26 -8.88
CA LEU A 299 6.17 14.88 -8.94
C LEU A 299 6.27 14.35 -10.36
N LEU A 300 5.28 14.67 -11.22
CA LEU A 300 5.31 14.37 -12.65
C LEU A 300 6.43 15.10 -13.38
N HIS A 301 6.94 16.19 -12.83
CA HIS A 301 8.04 16.98 -13.39
C HIS A 301 9.41 16.54 -12.86
N TYR A 302 9.57 16.40 -11.54
CA TYR A 302 10.87 16.28 -10.88
C TYR A 302 11.24 14.85 -10.43
N VAL A 303 10.28 13.94 -10.28
CA VAL A 303 10.54 12.62 -9.66
C VAL A 303 10.21 11.48 -10.62
N ILE A 304 8.95 11.40 -11.04
CA ILE A 304 8.44 10.29 -11.86
C ILE A 304 9.24 10.12 -13.17
N PRO A 305 9.68 11.17 -13.88
CA PRO A 305 10.49 11.01 -15.10
C PRO A 305 11.85 10.34 -14.88
N HIS A 306 12.32 10.24 -13.63
CA HIS A 306 13.58 9.61 -13.26
C HIS A 306 13.40 8.24 -12.59
N ALA A 307 12.14 7.79 -12.42
CA ALA A 307 11.81 6.48 -11.90
C ALA A 307 11.46 5.49 -13.03
N ASP A 308 12.10 4.32 -13.03
CA ASP A 308 11.74 3.21 -13.93
C ASP A 308 10.82 2.18 -13.27
N SER A 309 10.52 2.36 -11.98
CA SER A 309 9.45 1.65 -11.28
C SER A 309 8.56 2.55 -10.43
N LEU A 310 7.25 2.27 -10.45
CA LEU A 310 6.27 2.86 -9.55
C LEU A 310 5.58 1.78 -8.69
N GLY A 311 5.36 2.08 -7.41
CA GLY A 311 4.54 1.30 -6.48
C GLY A 311 3.39 2.15 -5.93
N MET A 312 2.17 1.60 -5.83
CA MET A 312 0.98 2.34 -5.40
C MET A 312 -0.21 1.43 -5.06
N ASN A 313 -1.25 1.97 -4.41
CA ASN A 313 -2.51 1.27 -4.14
C ASN A 313 -3.67 1.70 -5.08
N GLU A 314 -4.88 1.20 -4.81
CA GLU A 314 -6.09 1.49 -5.58
C GLU A 314 -6.64 2.93 -5.49
N GLN A 315 -6.11 3.76 -4.60
CA GLN A 315 -6.41 5.18 -4.45
C GLN A 315 -5.45 6.03 -5.29
N GLU A 316 -4.15 5.76 -5.26
CA GLU A 316 -3.19 6.58 -6.02
C GLU A 316 -3.22 6.28 -7.52
N LEU A 317 -3.43 5.03 -7.95
CA LEU A 317 -3.50 4.68 -9.37
C LEU A 317 -4.52 5.51 -10.17
N PRO A 318 -5.82 5.58 -9.76
CA PRO A 318 -6.77 6.43 -10.46
C PRO A 318 -6.43 7.91 -10.38
N ASN A 319 -5.81 8.38 -9.29
CA ASN A 319 -5.43 9.78 -9.12
C ASN A 319 -4.32 10.18 -10.09
N LEU A 320 -3.25 9.37 -10.17
CA LEU A 320 -2.21 9.54 -11.17
C LEU A 320 -2.79 9.52 -12.59
N LEU A 321 -3.68 8.56 -12.88
CA LEU A 321 -4.30 8.45 -14.20
C LEU A 321 -5.16 9.67 -14.56
N SER A 322 -5.94 10.19 -13.61
CA SER A 322 -6.75 11.41 -13.81
C SER A 322 -5.87 12.59 -14.21
N LEU A 323 -4.78 12.83 -13.46
CA LEU A 323 -3.85 13.92 -13.76
C LEU A 323 -3.14 13.75 -15.09
N LEU A 324 -2.70 12.53 -15.41
CA LEU A 324 -2.11 12.22 -16.70
C LEU A 324 -3.06 12.53 -17.88
N LYS A 325 -4.38 12.54 -17.62
CA LYS A 325 -5.45 12.86 -18.56
C LYS A 325 -5.98 14.30 -18.44
N GLY A 326 -5.42 15.14 -17.58
CA GLY A 326 -5.90 16.51 -17.33
C GLY A 326 -7.29 16.55 -16.68
N SER A 327 -7.58 15.60 -15.80
CA SER A 327 -8.81 15.51 -15.01
C SER A 327 -8.51 15.62 -13.52
N ASN A 328 -9.48 16.08 -12.74
CA ASN A 328 -9.31 16.29 -11.30
C ASN A 328 -9.06 14.98 -10.53
N ILE A 329 -8.28 15.11 -9.45
CA ILE A 329 -8.01 14.05 -8.46
C ILE A 329 -9.28 13.72 -7.69
N LYS A 330 -9.43 12.45 -7.26
CA LYS A 330 -10.51 12.03 -6.37
C LYS A 330 -9.94 11.68 -4.99
N VAL A 331 -10.50 12.31 -3.96
CA VAL A 331 -10.12 12.09 -2.56
C VAL A 331 -10.54 10.70 -2.07
N LEU A 332 -11.64 10.15 -2.59
CA LEU A 332 -12.14 8.82 -2.24
C LEU A 332 -12.21 7.94 -3.50
N SER A 333 -11.59 6.76 -3.45
CA SER A 333 -11.68 5.74 -4.50
C SER A 333 -12.49 4.52 -4.05
N ASP A 334 -12.74 3.59 -4.98
CA ASP A 334 -13.38 2.31 -4.68
C ASP A 334 -12.40 1.44 -3.86
N PRO A 335 -12.73 1.07 -2.61
CA PRO A 335 -11.86 0.27 -1.76
C PRO A 335 -11.71 -1.19 -2.20
N ASN A 336 -12.56 -1.67 -3.12
CA ASN A 336 -12.54 -3.05 -3.62
C ASN A 336 -12.68 -3.05 -5.15
N PRO A 337 -11.72 -2.47 -5.88
CA PRO A 337 -11.83 -2.34 -7.32
C PRO A 337 -11.79 -3.73 -7.97
N ARG A 338 -12.54 -3.89 -9.07
CA ARG A 338 -12.42 -5.10 -9.91
C ARG A 338 -11.02 -5.16 -10.52
N VAL A 339 -10.44 -6.37 -10.58
CA VAL A 339 -9.15 -6.62 -11.24
C VAL A 339 -9.10 -6.01 -12.64
N ALA A 340 -10.14 -6.22 -13.45
CA ALA A 340 -10.26 -5.65 -14.79
C ALA A 340 -10.09 -4.12 -14.84
N THR A 341 -10.66 -3.41 -13.86
CA THR A 341 -10.56 -1.96 -13.75
C THR A 341 -9.13 -1.54 -13.46
N VAL A 342 -8.48 -2.18 -12.49
CA VAL A 342 -7.10 -1.88 -12.11
C VAL A 342 -6.16 -2.17 -13.27
N LEU A 343 -6.30 -3.32 -13.94
CA LEU A 343 -5.46 -3.66 -15.09
C LEU A 343 -5.63 -2.67 -16.26
N ASP A 344 -6.86 -2.24 -16.56
CA ASP A 344 -7.09 -1.22 -17.59
C ASP A 344 -6.42 0.12 -17.23
N GLN A 345 -6.46 0.52 -15.96
CA GLN A 345 -5.82 1.74 -15.47
C GLN A 345 -4.28 1.63 -15.51
N MET A 346 -3.72 0.50 -15.06
CA MET A 346 -2.28 0.22 -15.10
C MET A 346 -1.73 0.29 -16.52
N ARG A 347 -2.41 -0.34 -17.49
CA ARG A 347 -2.01 -0.28 -18.91
C ARG A 347 -2.01 1.14 -19.44
N GLU A 348 -3.02 1.92 -19.09
CA GLU A 348 -3.13 3.30 -19.56
C GLU A 348 -2.07 4.22 -18.95
N VAL A 349 -1.77 4.08 -17.65
CA VAL A 349 -0.64 4.77 -17.01
C VAL A 349 0.67 4.37 -17.67
N TYR A 350 0.94 3.07 -17.82
CA TYR A 350 2.14 2.54 -18.48
C TYR A 350 2.29 3.11 -19.89
N ARG A 351 1.20 3.13 -20.68
CA ARG A 351 1.19 3.67 -22.05
C ARG A 351 1.47 5.17 -22.09
N ILE A 352 0.77 5.98 -21.27
CA ILE A 352 0.94 7.44 -21.27
C ILE A 352 2.36 7.81 -20.82
N MET A 353 2.85 7.19 -19.75
CA MET A 353 4.19 7.44 -19.23
C MET A 353 5.27 7.12 -20.26
N ASN A 354 5.19 5.94 -20.88
CA ASN A 354 6.17 5.55 -21.90
C ASN A 354 6.03 6.34 -23.20
N GLN A 355 4.84 6.86 -23.54
CA GLN A 355 4.68 7.78 -24.66
C GLN A 355 5.36 9.14 -24.36
N ARG A 356 5.12 9.72 -23.18
CA ARG A 356 5.79 10.97 -22.75
C ARG A 356 7.32 10.84 -22.75
N TYR A 357 7.83 9.67 -22.34
CA TYR A 357 9.26 9.36 -22.42
C TYR A 357 9.76 9.36 -23.88
N LYS A 358 9.04 8.71 -24.81
CA LYS A 358 9.38 8.67 -26.24
C LYS A 358 9.36 10.05 -26.88
N ASP A 359 8.32 10.85 -26.61
CA ASP A 359 8.15 12.20 -27.14
C ASP A 359 9.30 13.10 -26.68
N ALA A 360 9.61 13.08 -25.38
CA ALA A 360 10.73 13.84 -24.83
C ALA A 360 12.09 13.38 -25.37
N SER A 361 12.26 12.09 -25.61
CA SER A 361 13.48 11.54 -26.21
C SER A 361 13.66 12.01 -27.66
N ALA A 362 12.57 12.10 -28.43
CA ALA A 362 12.58 12.57 -29.82
C ALA A 362 12.84 14.09 -29.94
N GLU A 363 12.40 14.89 -28.97
CA GLU A 363 12.67 16.34 -28.93
C GLU A 363 14.12 16.67 -28.50
N SER A 364 14.80 15.73 -27.84
CA SER A 364 16.13 15.91 -27.23
C SER A 364 17.34 15.72 -28.15
N ASP A 365 17.17 15.73 -29.47
CA ASP A 365 18.28 15.64 -30.46
C ASP A 365 19.27 16.82 -30.42
N SER A 366 19.08 17.79 -29.50
CA SER A 366 20.07 18.82 -29.17
C SER A 366 20.95 18.40 -27.98
N VAL A 367 22.28 18.44 -28.20
CA VAL A 367 23.35 17.84 -27.37
C VAL A 367 23.45 18.36 -25.92
N SER A 368 22.68 19.40 -25.52
CA SER A 368 22.92 20.15 -24.29
C SER A 368 21.92 19.99 -23.14
N SER A 369 20.90 19.11 -23.25
CA SER A 369 20.00 18.85 -22.11
C SER A 369 19.33 17.47 -22.15
N LYS A 370 20.14 16.40 -22.33
CA LYS A 370 19.71 15.05 -21.98
C LYS A 370 19.60 14.94 -20.46
N ALA A 371 18.55 15.51 -19.87
CA ALA A 371 18.10 15.01 -18.58
C ALA A 371 17.71 13.55 -18.84
N GLU A 372 18.50 12.60 -18.34
CA GLU A 372 18.32 11.17 -18.55
C GLU A 372 17.02 10.71 -17.88
N ARG A 373 15.91 10.92 -18.59
CA ARG A 373 14.61 10.37 -18.23
C ARG A 373 14.67 8.86 -18.37
N LYS A 374 13.91 8.15 -17.54
CA LYS A 374 13.79 6.69 -17.62
C LYS A 374 12.41 6.28 -18.15
N PRO A 375 12.33 5.25 -19.01
CA PRO A 375 11.04 4.64 -19.33
C PRO A 375 10.50 3.91 -18.10
N LEU A 376 9.17 3.93 -17.93
CA LEU A 376 8.52 3.14 -16.89
C LEU A 376 8.57 1.67 -17.32
N THR A 377 9.35 0.86 -16.59
CA THR A 377 9.54 -0.56 -16.90
C THR A 377 8.95 -1.52 -15.87
N ARG A 378 8.49 -0.99 -14.73
CA ARG A 378 7.79 -1.76 -13.70
C ARG A 378 6.69 -0.94 -13.03
N LEU A 379 5.48 -1.46 -12.98
CA LEU A 379 4.36 -0.86 -12.24
C LEU A 379 3.75 -1.92 -11.32
N HIS A 380 3.80 -1.70 -10.01
CA HIS A 380 3.21 -2.58 -9.01
C HIS A 380 2.04 -1.87 -8.35
N VAL A 381 0.85 -2.46 -8.48
CA VAL A 381 -0.35 -2.02 -7.77
C VAL A 381 -0.71 -3.05 -6.71
N HIS A 382 -0.72 -2.60 -5.47
CA HIS A 382 -1.13 -3.40 -4.32
C HIS A 382 -2.57 -3.05 -3.91
N THR A 383 -3.42 -4.05 -3.73
CA THR A 383 -4.80 -3.86 -3.26
C THR A 383 -5.09 -4.80 -2.11
N LEU A 384 -6.22 -4.59 -1.44
CA LEU A 384 -6.68 -5.51 -0.40
C LEU A 384 -6.87 -6.95 -0.92
N ALA A 385 -7.45 -7.12 -2.11
CA ALA A 385 -7.87 -8.42 -2.62
C ALA A 385 -6.82 -9.15 -3.48
N PHE A 386 -5.93 -8.40 -4.13
CA PHE A 386 -4.94 -8.93 -5.06
C PHE A 386 -3.74 -7.99 -5.24
N GLN A 387 -2.64 -8.57 -5.73
CA GLN A 387 -1.45 -7.86 -6.18
C GLN A 387 -1.37 -7.94 -7.70
N ALA A 388 -0.98 -6.85 -8.36
CA ALA A 388 -0.76 -6.81 -9.80
C ALA A 388 0.56 -6.14 -10.16
N MET A 389 1.34 -6.75 -11.04
CA MET A 389 2.60 -6.20 -11.55
C MET A 389 2.60 -6.19 -13.08
N ILE A 390 2.99 -5.06 -13.68
CA ILE A 390 3.43 -4.94 -15.08
C ILE A 390 4.95 -4.86 -15.07
N VAL A 391 5.64 -5.66 -15.88
CA VAL A 391 7.10 -5.62 -16.04
C VAL A 391 7.48 -5.72 -17.52
N THR A 392 8.25 -4.76 -18.03
CA THR A 392 8.76 -4.78 -19.41
C THR A 392 9.72 -5.94 -19.61
N ARG A 393 9.55 -6.68 -20.72
CA ARG A 393 10.42 -7.81 -21.06
C ARG A 393 11.84 -7.35 -21.35
N GLY A 394 12.82 -8.07 -20.80
CA GLY A 394 14.23 -7.73 -20.94
C GLY A 394 14.67 -6.51 -20.13
N SER A 395 13.80 -5.95 -19.29
CA SER A 395 14.22 -4.98 -18.27
C SER A 395 15.05 -5.65 -17.17
N GLN A 396 15.59 -4.85 -16.25
CA GLN A 396 16.39 -5.33 -15.13
C GLN A 396 15.60 -6.13 -14.08
N TRP A 397 14.27 -5.98 -14.06
CA TRP A 397 13.40 -6.56 -13.05
C TRP A 397 13.22 -8.07 -13.26
N LYS A 398 13.60 -8.86 -12.26
CA LYS A 398 13.58 -10.32 -12.32
C LYS A 398 12.33 -10.91 -11.68
N ASN A 399 12.08 -12.21 -11.90
CA ASN A 399 11.19 -13.07 -11.12
C ASN A 399 9.77 -12.51 -10.84
N THR A 400 9.12 -11.84 -11.81
CA THR A 400 7.82 -11.16 -11.65
C THR A 400 6.78 -12.03 -10.92
N MET A 401 6.64 -13.29 -11.32
CA MET A 401 5.69 -14.23 -10.72
C MET A 401 5.96 -14.46 -9.23
N SER A 402 7.20 -14.77 -8.85
CA SER A 402 7.59 -14.97 -7.44
C SER A 402 7.49 -13.68 -6.63
N ALA A 403 7.85 -12.54 -7.21
CA ALA A 403 7.71 -11.22 -6.58
C ALA A 403 6.23 -10.89 -6.29
N THR A 404 5.33 -11.18 -7.23
CA THR A 404 3.89 -10.97 -7.05
C THR A 404 3.32 -11.89 -5.96
N ALA A 405 3.77 -13.16 -5.90
CA ALA A 405 3.40 -14.09 -4.83
C ALA A 405 3.88 -13.60 -3.46
N LYS A 406 5.14 -13.16 -3.36
CA LYS A 406 5.73 -12.65 -2.12
C LYS A 406 5.06 -11.38 -1.63
N ALA A 407 4.75 -10.46 -2.53
CA ALA A 407 3.96 -9.27 -2.23
C ALA A 407 2.59 -9.65 -1.62
N SER A 408 1.91 -10.64 -2.20
CA SER A 408 0.61 -11.12 -1.70
C SER A 408 0.71 -11.74 -0.30
N LEU A 409 1.66 -12.65 -0.07
CA LEU A 409 1.86 -13.30 1.22
C LEU A 409 2.28 -12.28 2.30
N THR A 410 3.10 -11.31 1.92
CA THR A 410 3.56 -10.23 2.79
C THR A 410 2.41 -9.37 3.29
N ALA A 411 1.40 -9.11 2.45
CA ALA A 411 0.21 -8.38 2.86
C ALA A 411 -0.47 -9.06 4.07
N ASN A 412 -0.62 -10.38 4.04
CA ASN A 412 -1.15 -11.12 5.19
C ASN A 412 -0.21 -11.06 6.39
N ARG A 413 1.07 -11.42 6.19
CA ARG A 413 2.07 -11.52 7.26
C ARG A 413 2.19 -10.23 8.07
N HIS A 414 2.22 -9.10 7.38
CA HIS A 414 2.26 -7.77 8.00
C HIS A 414 0.97 -7.48 8.77
N VAL A 415 -0.19 -7.63 8.11
CA VAL A 415 -1.47 -7.25 8.71
C VAL A 415 -1.86 -8.13 9.90
N CYS A 416 -1.55 -9.42 9.83
CA CYS A 416 -1.75 -10.37 10.94
C CYS A 416 -0.62 -10.33 11.99
N GLY A 417 0.47 -9.59 11.75
CA GLY A 417 1.61 -9.52 12.68
C GLY A 417 2.36 -10.84 12.88
N SER A 418 2.40 -11.70 11.86
CA SER A 418 3.00 -13.04 11.94
C SER A 418 3.77 -13.37 10.64
N ASN A 419 4.93 -14.02 10.77
CA ASN A 419 5.67 -14.52 9.61
C ASN A 419 4.99 -15.74 8.96
N ASP A 420 4.27 -16.52 9.76
CA ASP A 420 3.47 -17.66 9.31
C ASP A 420 2.03 -17.23 9.07
N ILE A 421 1.45 -17.73 7.98
CA ILE A 421 0.05 -17.45 7.64
C ILE A 421 -0.82 -18.54 8.24
N ASP A 422 -1.68 -18.15 9.17
CA ASP A 422 -2.71 -19.00 9.75
C ASP A 422 -3.98 -18.97 8.86
N PRO A 423 -4.32 -20.09 8.18
CA PRO A 423 -5.51 -20.15 7.33
C PRO A 423 -6.81 -19.82 8.07
N SER A 424 -6.89 -20.13 9.37
CA SER A 424 -8.09 -19.83 10.17
C SER A 424 -8.31 -18.32 10.38
N LYS A 425 -7.25 -17.52 10.19
CA LYS A 425 -7.25 -16.05 10.28
C LYS A 425 -7.12 -15.38 8.92
N ALA A 426 -7.37 -16.13 7.85
CA ALA A 426 -7.23 -15.65 6.49
C ALA A 426 -8.52 -15.87 5.69
N ARG A 427 -8.76 -14.99 4.72
CA ARG A 427 -9.88 -15.12 3.80
C ARG A 427 -9.49 -14.71 2.39
N LEU A 428 -9.87 -15.53 1.43
CA LEU A 428 -9.81 -15.17 0.02
C LEU A 428 -11.07 -14.37 -0.36
N ILE A 429 -10.87 -13.12 -0.77
CA ILE A 429 -11.98 -12.23 -1.19
C ILE A 429 -11.97 -11.92 -2.69
N MET A 430 -10.95 -12.36 -3.42
CA MET A 430 -10.90 -12.29 -4.88
C MET A 430 -11.84 -13.33 -5.49
N ASP A 431 -12.56 -12.93 -6.55
CA ASP A 431 -13.49 -13.81 -7.27
C ASP A 431 -12.78 -15.05 -7.86
N ASP A 432 -13.54 -16.14 -8.04
CA ASP A 432 -13.07 -17.40 -8.65
C ASP A 432 -12.58 -17.25 -10.10
N SER A 433 -12.88 -16.11 -10.74
CA SER A 433 -12.32 -15.72 -12.02
C SER A 433 -12.43 -14.22 -12.21
N PHE A 434 -11.51 -13.64 -12.99
CA PHE A 434 -11.51 -12.22 -13.31
C PHE A 434 -11.37 -11.99 -14.82
N SER A 435 -11.94 -10.88 -15.31
CA SER A 435 -11.70 -10.42 -16.68
C SER A 435 -10.38 -9.67 -16.76
N VAL A 436 -9.62 -9.82 -17.84
CA VAL A 436 -8.35 -9.09 -18.04
C VAL A 436 -8.55 -7.62 -18.39
N SER A 437 -9.74 -7.25 -18.85
CA SER A 437 -10.17 -5.88 -19.19
C SER A 437 -11.67 -5.71 -19.00
N ARG A 438 -12.15 -4.47 -18.86
CA ARG A 438 -13.58 -4.12 -18.81
C ARG A 438 -14.26 -4.15 -20.18
N ARG A 439 -13.49 -4.28 -21.27
CA ARG A 439 -14.02 -4.34 -22.63
C ARG A 439 -14.96 -5.54 -22.81
N GLU A 440 -16.03 -5.34 -23.58
CA GLU A 440 -16.95 -6.42 -23.92
C GLU A 440 -16.22 -7.55 -24.66
N GLY A 441 -16.51 -8.79 -24.31
CA GLY A 441 -15.82 -9.97 -24.87
C GLY A 441 -14.40 -10.20 -24.33
N SER A 442 -13.95 -9.45 -23.31
CA SER A 442 -12.63 -9.67 -22.70
C SER A 442 -12.47 -11.08 -22.14
N GLN A 443 -11.28 -11.65 -22.34
CA GLN A 443 -10.88 -12.94 -21.78
C GLN A 443 -11.05 -12.96 -20.26
N ARG A 444 -11.57 -14.08 -19.74
CA ARG A 444 -11.61 -14.36 -18.31
C ARG A 444 -10.53 -15.37 -17.94
N ILE A 445 -9.84 -15.10 -16.83
CA ILE A 445 -8.85 -16.00 -16.25
C ILE A 445 -9.48 -16.61 -14.99
N PRO A 446 -9.63 -17.95 -14.91
CA PRO A 446 -10.07 -18.61 -13.68
C PRO A 446 -8.93 -18.62 -12.65
N LEU A 447 -9.27 -18.40 -11.38
CA LEU A 447 -8.34 -18.57 -10.28
C LEU A 447 -8.08 -20.07 -10.08
N GLN A 448 -6.88 -20.51 -10.43
CA GLN A 448 -6.45 -21.89 -10.25
C GLN A 448 -5.77 -22.05 -8.89
N GLU A 449 -6.37 -22.81 -7.98
CA GLU A 449 -5.85 -22.99 -6.61
C GLU A 449 -4.43 -23.56 -6.59
N THR A 450 -4.10 -24.46 -7.51
CA THR A 450 -2.78 -25.08 -7.67
C THR A 450 -1.76 -24.19 -8.39
N ARG A 451 -2.20 -23.06 -8.95
CA ARG A 451 -1.38 -22.05 -9.63
C ARG A 451 -2.02 -20.67 -9.47
N PRO A 452 -2.00 -20.10 -8.24
CA PRO A 452 -2.80 -18.93 -7.90
C PRO A 452 -2.26 -17.63 -8.52
N VAL A 453 -0.98 -17.60 -8.90
CA VAL A 453 -0.41 -16.48 -9.64
C VAL A 453 -0.66 -16.68 -11.14
N SER A 454 -1.44 -15.78 -11.71
CA SER A 454 -1.75 -15.75 -13.14
C SER A 454 -0.85 -14.75 -13.84
N CYS A 455 0.04 -15.23 -14.72
CA CYS A 455 0.90 -14.38 -15.55
C CYS A 455 0.63 -14.61 -17.04
N TRP A 456 0.69 -13.53 -17.82
CA TRP A 456 0.57 -13.56 -19.28
C TRP A 456 1.33 -12.40 -19.91
N GLU A 457 1.63 -12.52 -21.20
CA GLU A 457 2.36 -11.50 -21.95
C GLU A 457 1.40 -10.62 -22.77
N GLU A 458 1.72 -9.33 -22.85
CA GLU A 458 1.07 -8.35 -23.72
C GLU A 458 2.14 -7.46 -24.34
N GLU A 459 2.04 -7.16 -25.64
CA GLU A 459 2.94 -6.23 -26.35
C GLU A 459 4.42 -6.46 -26.00
N ASP A 460 5.05 -5.57 -25.22
CA ASP A 460 6.44 -5.59 -24.74
C ASP A 460 6.61 -5.92 -23.24
N TYR A 461 5.54 -6.26 -22.52
CA TYR A 461 5.57 -6.53 -21.07
C TYR A 461 4.87 -7.85 -20.66
N GLU A 462 5.11 -8.25 -19.42
CA GLU A 462 4.41 -9.31 -18.71
C GLU A 462 3.49 -8.68 -17.65
N ILE A 463 2.30 -9.25 -17.48
CA ILE A 463 1.41 -8.95 -16.35
C ILE A 463 1.35 -10.18 -15.45
N CYS A 464 1.50 -10.01 -14.14
CA CYS A 464 1.22 -11.03 -13.14
C CYS A 464 0.18 -10.53 -12.13
N VAL A 465 -0.78 -11.38 -11.77
CA VAL A 465 -1.79 -11.14 -10.74
C VAL A 465 -1.79 -12.27 -9.73
N ALA A 466 -1.71 -11.95 -8.43
CA ALA A 466 -1.83 -12.91 -7.34
C ALA A 466 -2.94 -12.52 -6.37
N PRO A 467 -3.81 -13.45 -5.93
CA PRO A 467 -4.80 -13.18 -4.89
C PRO A 467 -4.11 -12.91 -3.55
N VAL A 468 -4.68 -12.06 -2.72
CA VAL A 468 -4.25 -11.84 -1.32
C VAL A 468 -5.10 -12.72 -0.40
N LEU A 469 -4.43 -13.35 0.57
CA LEU A 469 -5.08 -14.01 1.70
C LEU A 469 -5.33 -12.95 2.78
N VAL A 470 -6.51 -12.33 2.79
CA VAL A 470 -6.79 -11.17 3.64
C VAL A 470 -6.88 -11.61 5.09
N CYS A 471 -6.13 -10.94 5.96
CA CYS A 471 -6.17 -11.16 7.40
C CYS A 471 -7.56 -10.83 7.96
N THR A 472 -8.15 -11.73 8.74
CA THR A 472 -9.45 -11.50 9.41
C THR A 472 -9.31 -10.97 10.83
N GLU A 473 -8.14 -11.18 11.46
CA GLU A 473 -7.78 -10.65 12.78
C GLU A 473 -6.64 -9.63 12.65
N VAL A 474 -7.00 -8.38 12.34
CA VAL A 474 -6.05 -7.31 12.04
C VAL A 474 -5.24 -6.93 13.28
N TYR A 475 -3.91 -7.00 13.18
CA TYR A 475 -2.96 -6.48 14.15
C TYR A 475 -2.50 -5.06 13.80
N GLN A 476 -2.18 -4.79 12.53
CA GLN A 476 -1.73 -3.47 12.08
C GLN A 476 -2.04 -3.25 10.60
N THR A 477 -2.45 -2.04 10.24
CA THR A 477 -2.67 -1.68 8.82
C THR A 477 -1.66 -0.65 8.30
N ALA A 478 -1.13 0.19 9.18
CA ALA A 478 -0.08 1.15 8.86
C ALA A 478 1.18 0.44 8.31
N GLY A 479 1.81 1.00 7.28
CA GLY A 479 2.98 0.42 6.61
C GLY A 479 2.70 -0.82 5.74
N GLY A 480 1.42 -1.15 5.48
CA GLY A 480 1.05 -2.33 4.69
C GLY A 480 1.57 -2.30 3.25
N GLY A 481 1.30 -1.20 2.53
CA GLY A 481 1.79 -1.01 1.15
C GLY A 481 3.32 -1.04 1.07
N ASP A 482 3.98 -0.33 2.00
CA ASP A 482 5.44 -0.26 2.10
C ASP A 482 6.08 -1.65 2.25
N ASN A 483 5.55 -2.48 3.15
CA ASN A 483 6.02 -3.85 3.33
C ASN A 483 5.81 -4.70 2.07
N ILE A 484 4.65 -4.56 1.42
CA ILE A 484 4.28 -5.30 0.21
C ILE A 484 5.23 -4.95 -0.94
N SER A 485 5.43 -3.66 -1.21
CA SER A 485 6.33 -3.18 -2.26
C SER A 485 7.78 -3.59 -1.99
N ALA A 486 8.28 -3.39 -0.76
CA ALA A 486 9.63 -3.76 -0.37
C ALA A 486 9.89 -5.27 -0.52
N ALA A 487 8.98 -6.12 -0.04
CA ALA A 487 9.12 -7.57 -0.15
C ALA A 487 9.09 -8.06 -1.60
N GLY A 488 8.26 -7.44 -2.44
CA GLY A 488 8.22 -7.70 -3.88
C GLY A 488 9.54 -7.33 -4.57
N LEU A 489 10.03 -6.11 -4.35
CA LEU A 489 11.26 -5.58 -4.95
C LEU A 489 12.47 -6.47 -4.69
N VAL A 490 12.59 -7.05 -3.49
CA VAL A 490 13.73 -7.90 -3.11
C VAL A 490 13.93 -9.07 -4.06
N LEU A 491 12.87 -9.64 -4.64
CA LEU A 491 12.99 -10.74 -5.61
C LEU A 491 13.27 -10.27 -7.04
N GLN A 492 13.21 -8.97 -7.30
CA GLN A 492 13.33 -8.39 -8.63
C GLN A 492 14.69 -7.71 -8.89
N ILE A 493 15.55 -7.62 -7.88
CA ILE A 493 16.90 -7.06 -7.96
C ILE A 493 17.98 -8.13 -8.13
#